data_AF-A0A7V8Z4P8-F1
#
_entry.id   AF-A0A7V8Z4P8-F1
#
_cell.length_a   1.000
_cell.length_b   1.000
_cell.length_c   1.000
_cell.angle_alpha   90.00
_cell.angle_beta   90.00
_cell.angle_gamma   90.00
#
_symmetry.space_group_name_H-M   'P 1'
#
loop_
_entity.id
_entity.type
_entity.pdbx_description
1 polymer ?
#
loop_
_entity_poly.entity_id
_entity_poly.type
_entity_poly.pdbx_seq_one_letter_code
_entity_poly.pdbx_strand_id
1 'polypeptide(L)'
;ICYVLGGGGGRLSHLLANAQLVAAERHRGIDVRWLVGDAEVRVARPDRPVIIEGSRGDLASLLPSAAAATGITTVGLRWALHGATLEPGSSHGVSNELTASQAMVSVGSGTLLVIHEGGGT
;
A
#
# COMPACT_ATOMS: atom_id res chain seq x y z
N ILE A 1 -10.66 -4.73 12.56
CA ILE A 1 -10.47 -4.33 11.14
C ILE A 1 -11.59 -3.36 10.79
N CYS A 2 -11.28 -2.26 10.11
CA CYS A 2 -12.24 -1.24 9.67
C CYS A 2 -12.19 -1.16 8.14
N TYR A 3 -13.34 -1.26 7.49
CA TYR A 3 -13.46 -1.13 6.04
C TYR A 3 -13.97 0.27 5.67
N VAL A 4 -13.29 0.90 4.72
CA VAL A 4 -13.74 2.12 4.04
C VAL A 4 -14.08 1.74 2.61
N LEU A 5 -15.27 2.11 2.14
CA LEU A 5 -15.77 1.72 0.82
C LEU A 5 -15.96 2.96 -0.07
N GLY A 6 -15.58 2.84 -1.35
CA GLY A 6 -15.81 3.86 -2.37
C GLY A 6 -14.70 4.92 -2.42
N GLY A 7 -15.04 6.15 -2.83
CA GLY A 7 -14.07 7.25 -2.97
C GLY A 7 -13.41 7.38 -4.36
N GLY A 8 -13.74 6.49 -5.30
CA GLY A 8 -13.23 6.51 -6.69
C GLY A 8 -14.07 7.31 -7.68
N GLY A 9 -15.04 8.11 -7.23
CA GLY A 9 -16.03 8.80 -8.08
C GLY A 9 -15.51 9.98 -8.91
N GLY A 10 -14.26 9.95 -9.36
CA GLY A 10 -13.67 10.92 -10.31
C GLY A 10 -13.20 12.26 -9.71
N ARG A 11 -13.57 12.60 -8.48
CA ARG A 11 -13.05 13.81 -7.81
C ARG A 11 -11.66 13.57 -7.22
N LEU A 12 -10.62 13.95 -7.95
CA LEU A 12 -9.22 13.75 -7.58
C LEU A 12 -8.88 14.21 -6.15
N SER A 13 -9.35 15.40 -5.75
CA SER A 13 -9.08 15.92 -4.41
C SER A 13 -9.63 15.02 -3.29
N HIS A 14 -10.77 14.36 -3.53
CA HIS A 14 -11.32 13.40 -2.57
C HIS A 14 -10.45 12.15 -2.47
N LEU A 15 -9.98 11.63 -3.61
CA LEU A 15 -9.13 10.44 -3.64
C LEU A 15 -7.83 10.68 -2.86
N LEU A 16 -7.18 11.82 -3.10
CA LEU A 16 -5.95 12.21 -2.39
C LEU A 16 -6.20 12.42 -0.89
N ALA A 17 -7.30 13.09 -0.52
CA ALA A 17 -7.66 13.29 0.88
C ALA A 17 -7.95 11.97 1.60
N ASN A 18 -8.62 11.02 0.94
CA ASN A 18 -8.92 9.70 1.49
C ASN A 18 -7.64 8.86 1.71
N ALA A 19 -6.69 8.90 0.77
CA ALA A 19 -5.40 8.23 0.94
C ALA A 19 -4.66 8.75 2.18
N GLN A 20 -4.62 10.07 2.37
CA GLN A 20 -4.03 10.71 3.56
C GLN A 20 -4.82 10.38 4.84
N LEU A 21 -6.15 10.32 4.76
CA LEU A 21 -7.02 9.95 5.88
C LEU A 21 -6.73 8.52 6.36
N VAL A 22 -6.64 7.56 5.44
CA VAL A 22 -6.36 6.15 5.74
C VAL A 22 -4.97 5.98 6.36
N ALA A 23 -3.98 6.72 5.87
CA ALA A 23 -2.60 6.67 6.38
C ALA A 23 -2.34 7.48 7.67
N ALA A 24 -3.33 8.22 8.19
CA ALA A 24 -3.10 9.13 9.31
C ALA A 24 -2.66 8.40 10.61
N GLU A 25 -1.70 8.99 11.34
CA GLU A 25 -1.14 8.38 12.57
C GLU A 25 -2.19 8.15 13.67
N ARG A 26 -3.20 9.01 13.76
CA ARG A 26 -4.33 8.81 14.69
C ARG A 26 -5.09 7.49 14.47
N HIS A 27 -4.95 6.86 13.30
CA HIS A 27 -5.54 5.57 12.98
C HIS A 27 -4.55 4.40 13.15
N ARG A 28 -3.35 4.61 13.70
CA ARG A 28 -2.35 3.56 13.90
C ARG A 28 -2.91 2.32 14.59
N GLY A 29 -3.77 2.49 15.60
CA GLY A 29 -4.41 1.38 16.32
C GLY A 29 -5.46 0.59 15.53
N ILE A 30 -5.79 1.01 14.30
CA ILE A 30 -6.88 0.47 13.49
C ILE A 30 -6.29 -0.17 12.24
N ASP A 31 -6.61 -1.43 11.98
CA ASP A 31 -6.35 -2.06 10.67
C ASP A 31 -7.41 -1.56 9.68
N VAL A 32 -7.05 -0.54 8.89
CA VAL A 32 -7.91 0.09 7.88
C VAL A 32 -7.66 -0.56 6.53
N ARG A 33 -8.75 -0.97 5.88
CA ARG A 33 -8.75 -1.46 4.49
C ARG A 33 -9.68 -0.58 3.67
N TRP A 34 -9.13 0.11 2.68
CA TRP A 34 -9.90 0.99 1.82
C TRP A 34 -10.09 0.35 0.46
N LEU A 35 -11.35 0.01 0.13
CA LEU A 35 -11.73 -0.57 -1.15
C LEU A 35 -12.21 0.55 -2.08
N VAL A 36 -11.50 0.76 -3.18
CA VAL A 36 -11.77 1.84 -4.14
C VAL A 36 -11.59 1.33 -5.57
N GLY A 37 -12.71 1.23 -6.30
CA GLY A 37 -12.70 0.58 -7.60
C GLY A 37 -12.35 -0.91 -7.44
N ASP A 38 -11.36 -1.35 -8.19
CA ASP A 38 -10.73 -2.68 -8.14
C ASP A 38 -9.51 -2.74 -7.21
N ALA A 39 -9.18 -1.65 -6.51
CA ALA A 39 -8.02 -1.59 -5.63
C ALA A 39 -8.39 -1.81 -4.16
N GLU A 40 -7.54 -2.55 -3.44
CA GLU A 40 -7.47 -2.54 -1.97
C GLU A 40 -6.25 -1.71 -1.54
N VAL A 41 -6.49 -0.69 -0.71
CA VAL A 41 -5.45 0.12 -0.08
C VAL A 41 -5.32 -0.24 1.39
N ARG A 42 -4.10 -0.58 1.79
CA ARG A 42 -3.70 -0.92 3.16
C ARG A 42 -2.52 -0.07 3.61
N VAL A 43 -2.22 -0.08 4.90
CA VAL A 43 -1.15 0.71 5.50
C VAL A 43 -0.14 -0.19 6.18
N ALA A 44 1.09 -0.22 5.67
CA ALA A 44 2.21 -0.88 6.31
C ALA A 44 2.92 0.09 7.27
N ARG A 45 3.26 -0.43 8.45
CA ARG A 45 3.95 0.26 9.55
C ARG A 45 4.96 -0.69 10.20
N PRO A 46 5.91 -0.20 11.02
CA PRO A 46 6.91 -1.07 11.68
C PRO A 46 6.32 -2.20 12.53
N ASP A 47 5.19 -1.94 13.16
CA ASP A 47 4.42 -2.88 13.99
C ASP A 47 3.32 -3.62 13.20
N ARG A 48 3.17 -3.34 11.90
CA ARG A 48 2.12 -3.92 11.07
C ARG A 48 2.60 -4.11 9.62
N PRO A 49 3.23 -5.24 9.30
CA PRO A 49 3.46 -5.63 7.91
C PRO A 49 2.12 -5.93 7.21
N VAL A 50 2.12 -5.83 5.89
CA VAL A 50 0.98 -6.14 5.03
C VAL A 50 1.26 -7.41 4.24
N ILE A 51 0.33 -8.34 4.29
CA ILE A 51 0.27 -9.50 3.41
C ILE A 51 -0.79 -9.22 2.35
N ILE A 52 -0.37 -9.18 1.09
CA ILE A 52 -1.23 -9.05 -0.08
C ILE A 52 -1.57 -10.47 -0.54
N GLU A 53 -2.86 -10.79 -0.62
CA GLU A 53 -3.38 -12.02 -1.22
C GLU A 53 -3.90 -11.68 -2.60
N GLY A 54 -3.49 -12.40 -3.64
CA GLY A 54 -3.85 -12.08 -5.01
C GLY A 54 -3.45 -13.18 -5.98
N SER A 55 -3.22 -12.80 -7.23
CA SER A 55 -2.74 -13.66 -8.30
C SER A 55 -1.39 -13.19 -8.82
N ARG A 56 -0.63 -14.12 -9.40
CA ARG A 56 0.58 -13.76 -10.13
C ARG A 56 0.21 -12.80 -11.26
N GLY A 57 0.94 -11.70 -11.36
CA GLY A 57 0.67 -10.65 -12.34
C GLY A 57 -0.14 -9.47 -11.79
N ASP A 58 -0.77 -9.60 -10.62
CA ASP A 58 -1.43 -8.47 -9.95
C ASP A 58 -0.42 -7.37 -9.62
N LEU A 59 -0.87 -6.12 -9.67
CA LEU A 59 -0.03 -4.97 -9.38
C LEU A 59 -0.03 -4.62 -7.90
N ALA A 60 1.13 -4.24 -7.38
CA ALA A 60 1.32 -3.71 -6.05
C ALA A 60 2.12 -2.42 -6.12
N SER A 61 1.50 -1.30 -5.74
CA SER A 61 2.15 0.01 -5.65
C SER A 61 2.41 0.39 -4.19
N LEU A 62 3.63 0.86 -3.91
CA LEU A 62 4.12 1.23 -2.58
C LEU A 62 4.42 2.72 -2.53
N LEU A 63 3.62 3.48 -1.77
CA LEU A 63 3.72 4.94 -1.71
C LEU A 63 3.98 5.42 -0.28
N PRO A 64 5.07 6.15 0.00
CA PRO A 64 5.25 6.81 1.29
C PRO A 64 4.18 7.90 1.46
N SER A 65 3.55 7.98 2.63
CA SER A 65 2.38 8.85 2.83
C SER A 65 2.72 10.33 3.07
N ALA A 66 3.73 10.63 3.90
CA ALA A 66 4.04 11.99 4.34
C ALA A 66 5.55 12.28 4.48
N ALA A 67 6.33 11.27 4.87
CA ALA A 67 7.78 11.32 5.00
C ALA A 67 8.37 10.03 4.42
N ALA A 68 9.71 9.98 4.34
CA ALA A 68 10.42 8.78 3.90
C ALA A 68 9.96 7.53 4.67
N ALA A 69 9.75 6.44 3.93
CA ALA A 69 9.58 5.11 4.49
C ALA A 69 10.90 4.35 4.30
N THR A 70 11.50 3.87 5.38
CA THR A 70 12.85 3.27 5.38
C THR A 70 12.83 1.83 5.88
N GLY A 71 13.85 1.05 5.50
CA GLY A 71 13.92 -0.37 5.86
C GLY A 71 12.82 -1.20 5.21
N ILE A 72 12.36 -0.79 4.01
CA ILE A 72 11.30 -1.48 3.29
C ILE A 72 11.84 -2.80 2.76
N THR A 73 11.17 -3.90 3.13
CA THR A 73 11.49 -5.23 2.63
C THR A 73 10.24 -5.88 2.06
N THR A 74 10.38 -6.45 0.85
CA THR A 74 9.30 -7.14 0.17
C THR A 74 9.69 -8.56 -0.21
N VAL A 75 8.70 -9.46 -0.18
CA VAL A 75 8.81 -10.86 -0.60
C VAL A 75 7.61 -11.17 -1.49
N GLY A 76 7.81 -11.94 -2.56
CA GLY A 76 6.72 -12.26 -3.51
C GLY A 76 6.39 -11.15 -4.51
N LEU A 77 7.23 -10.11 -4.58
CA LEU A 77 7.15 -9.04 -5.59
C LEU A 77 8.28 -9.16 -6.61
N ARG A 78 8.01 -8.83 -7.87
CA ARG A 78 8.94 -8.96 -9.01
C ARG A 78 10.17 -8.07 -8.85
N TRP A 79 9.96 -6.82 -8.43
CA TRP A 79 11.03 -5.89 -8.08
C TRP A 79 11.16 -5.86 -6.55
N ALA A 80 11.85 -6.87 -6.01
CA ALA A 80 12.02 -7.02 -4.57
C ALA A 80 12.81 -5.84 -3.96
N LEU A 81 12.38 -5.41 -2.77
CA LEU A 81 13.07 -4.40 -1.98
C LEU A 81 13.73 -5.08 -0.78
N HIS A 82 14.97 -4.68 -0.47
CA HIS A 82 15.77 -5.23 0.63
C HIS A 82 16.32 -4.09 1.48
N GLY A 83 15.60 -3.72 2.53
CA GLY A 83 15.97 -2.58 3.39
C GLY A 83 15.95 -1.22 2.67
N ALA A 84 15.15 -1.08 1.61
CA ALA A 84 15.13 0.11 0.78
C ALA A 84 14.51 1.32 1.49
N THR A 85 14.76 2.51 0.94
CA THR A 85 14.11 3.76 1.33
C THR A 85 13.32 4.30 0.14
N LEU A 86 12.05 4.66 0.38
CA LEU A 86 11.23 5.40 -0.57
C LEU A 86 10.94 6.80 -0.02
N GLU A 87 11.35 7.82 -0.79
CA GLU A 87 11.09 9.22 -0.50
C GLU A 87 9.74 9.67 -1.09
N PRO A 88 9.01 10.60 -0.45
CA PRO A 88 7.88 11.27 -1.09
C PRO A 88 8.29 11.87 -2.43
N GLY A 89 7.50 11.62 -3.48
CA GLY A 89 7.81 12.04 -4.86
C GLY A 89 8.63 11.04 -5.67
N SER A 90 9.11 9.94 -5.07
CA SER A 90 9.69 8.82 -5.83
C SER A 90 8.61 7.96 -6.47
N SER A 91 8.90 7.40 -7.64
CA SER A 91 8.08 6.40 -8.33
C SER A 91 8.62 4.97 -8.19
N HIS A 92 9.75 4.75 -7.50
CA HIS A 92 10.42 3.44 -7.46
C HIS A 92 9.59 2.31 -6.84
N GLY A 93 8.57 2.63 -6.05
CA GLY A 93 7.65 1.65 -5.46
C GLY A 93 6.40 1.36 -6.29
N VAL A 94 6.19 2.05 -7.41
CA VAL A 94 4.93 2.01 -8.18
C VAL A 94 4.92 0.86 -9.19
N SER A 95 3.75 0.25 -9.37
CA SER A 95 3.49 -0.82 -10.35
C SER A 95 4.43 -2.01 -10.23
N ASN A 96 4.69 -2.46 -9.00
CA ASN A 96 5.33 -3.75 -8.78
C ASN A 96 4.36 -4.88 -9.15
N GLU A 97 4.85 -6.11 -9.31
CA GLU A 97 4.03 -7.24 -9.75
C GLU A 97 4.16 -8.41 -8.77
N LEU A 98 3.04 -9.01 -8.36
CA LEU A 98 3.03 -10.24 -7.57
C LEU A 98 3.61 -11.40 -8.40
N THR A 99 4.56 -12.13 -7.83
CA THR A 99 5.19 -13.28 -8.52
C THR A 99 4.48 -14.61 -8.27
N ALA A 100 3.58 -14.64 -7.28
CA ALA A 100 2.79 -15.78 -6.84
C ALA A 100 1.42 -15.28 -6.30
N SER A 101 0.67 -16.13 -5.60
CA SER A 101 -0.62 -15.76 -5.02
C SER A 101 -0.54 -14.87 -3.77
N GLN A 102 0.67 -14.57 -3.30
CA GLN A 102 0.87 -13.82 -2.07
C GLN A 102 2.16 -12.98 -2.17
N ALA A 103 2.11 -11.78 -1.58
CA ALA A 103 3.29 -10.96 -1.33
C ALA A 103 3.27 -10.37 0.08
N MET A 104 4.45 -10.14 0.65
CA MET A 104 4.62 -9.48 1.94
C MET A 104 5.34 -8.15 1.76
N VAL A 105 4.86 -7.13 2.46
CA VAL A 105 5.46 -5.80 2.54
C VAL A 105 5.66 -5.45 4.01
N SER A 106 6.89 -5.10 4.37
CA SER A 106 7.26 -4.62 5.71
C SER A 106 8.06 -3.33 5.59
N VAL A 107 8.04 -2.51 6.64
CA VAL A 107 8.75 -1.24 6.71
C VAL A 107 9.40 -1.11 8.07
N GLY A 108 10.64 -0.60 8.15
CA GLY A 108 11.33 -0.40 9.43
C GLY A 108 10.95 0.91 10.12
N SER A 109 10.70 1.97 9.35
CA SER A 109 10.22 3.27 9.86
C SER A 109 9.36 4.00 8.82
N GLY A 110 8.44 4.84 9.30
CA GLY A 110 7.52 5.61 8.47
C GLY A 110 6.19 4.90 8.21
N THR A 111 5.42 5.44 7.27
CA THR A 111 4.09 4.95 6.87
C THR A 111 4.06 4.74 5.37
N LEU A 112 3.70 3.53 4.95
CA LEU A 112 3.68 3.14 3.55
C LEU A 112 2.27 2.69 3.17
N LEU A 113 1.67 3.38 2.20
CA LEU A 113 0.46 2.91 1.53
C LEU A 113 0.85 1.73 0.63
N VAL A 114 0.13 0.63 0.79
CA VAL A 114 0.24 -0.56 -0.04
C VAL A 114 -1.05 -0.66 -0.82
N ILE A 115 -0.96 -0.46 -2.13
CA ILE A 115 -2.09 -0.47 -3.05
C ILE A 115 -1.97 -1.74 -3.87
N HIS A 116 -2.95 -2.62 -3.76
CA HIS A 116 -3.05 -3.83 -4.56
C HIS A 116 -4.15 -3.67 -5.59
N GLU A 117 -3.81 -3.88 -6.85
CA GLU A 117 -4.67 -3.78 -8.02
C GLU A 117 -4.57 -5.12 -8.75
N GLY A 118 -5.58 -5.98 -8.59
CA GLY A 118 -5.49 -7.36 -9.03
C GLY A 118 -6.83 -7.96 -9.36
N GLY A 119 -7.02 -8.32 -10.63
CA GLY A 119 -8.09 -9.17 -11.14
C GLY A 119 -9.50 -8.76 -10.73
N GLY A 120 -10.13 -7.89 -11.52
CA GLY A 120 -11.58 -7.73 -11.48
C GLY A 120 -12.30 -9.09 -11.52
N THR A 121 -13.42 -9.17 -10.80
CA THR A 121 -14.46 -10.14 -11.17
C THR A 121 -14.90 -9.93 -12.61
#